data_AF-A0A4Z2D1T1-F1
#
_entry.id   AF-A0A4Z2D1T1-F1
#
_cell.length_a   1.000
_cell.length_b   1.000
_cell.length_c   1.000
_cell.angle_alpha   90.00
_cell.angle_beta   90.00
_cell.angle_gamma   90.00
#
_symmetry.space_group_name_H-M   'P 1'
#
loop_
_entity.id
_entity.type
_entity.pdbx_description
1 polymer ?
#
loop_
_entity_poly.entity_id
_entity_poly.type
_entity_poly.pdbx_seq_one_letter_code
_entity_poly.pdbx_strand_id
1 'polypeptide(L)'
;MYVILMFDLHCCKKRSRLDIVRVVFLDDEQIFYKITNYTLVEDLFHIICSSIELRERDIFGLAIPSDEGWLFLEPSVFMHKIIGIYLTPTKRVCSSDILLLTTDKYQCTSSLYPTVYFRIRFYIPIHCLNERVTQHIYYMQLRKNQIVFNLFCDSSVYLQLAAFALQAELGNAPKSYDPASTEPYFRLELYYPEKFIKLWDSVELAYYTYIHHSSIRNTTAYLAEFHFIHLATKLNSDFNLHLYPIVKPSQKCRFSVWIGVSPNGFTLYQHFPDDWIIPTNRIKWNDVKRIYYDHHTVTVHLHSKAYRRDFKMQRTLSARHLFGLITNMHFYQLIAEMSATHSNDLLETIVL
;
A
#
# COMPACT_ATOMS: atom_id res chain seq x y z
N MET A 1 22.95 42.52 -34.17
CA MET A 1 23.22 41.85 -32.89
C MET A 1 22.03 40.95 -32.58
N TYR A 2 22.20 39.66 -32.94
CA TYR A 2 21.46 38.45 -32.58
C TYR A 2 19.93 38.44 -32.47
N VAL A 3 19.31 38.38 -33.66
CA VAL A 3 18.41 37.30 -34.16
C VAL A 3 17.70 36.45 -33.10
N ILE A 4 16.42 36.72 -32.90
CA ILE A 4 15.42 35.74 -32.44
C ILE A 4 15.15 34.81 -33.63
N LEU A 5 15.63 33.57 -33.56
CA LEU A 5 15.30 32.53 -34.54
C LEU A 5 13.84 32.13 -34.35
N MET A 6 12.97 32.69 -35.20
CA MET A 6 11.69 32.09 -35.53
C MET A 6 11.93 30.72 -36.16
N PHE A 7 11.59 29.66 -35.44
CA PHE A 7 11.18 28.41 -36.07
C PHE A 7 9.66 28.42 -36.18
N ASP A 8 9.22 28.94 -37.32
CA ASP A 8 7.88 28.74 -37.85
C ASP A 8 7.81 27.29 -38.35
N LEU A 9 7.45 26.36 -37.46
CA LEU A 9 7.04 25.03 -37.83
C LEU A 9 5.52 25.00 -37.79
N HIS A 10 4.95 25.23 -38.97
CA HIS A 10 3.62 24.81 -39.37
C HIS A 10 3.44 23.33 -39.06
N CYS A 11 3.02 23.01 -37.84
CA CYS A 11 2.54 21.70 -37.47
C CYS A 11 1.17 21.87 -36.84
N CYS A 12 0.15 21.46 -37.59
CA CYS A 12 -1.24 21.36 -37.21
C CYS A 12 -1.37 21.02 -35.72
N LYS A 13 -1.58 22.01 -34.84
CA LYS A 13 -1.78 21.78 -33.40
C LYS A 13 -3.11 21.06 -33.23
N LYS A 14 -3.07 19.72 -33.22
CA LYS A 14 -4.12 18.90 -32.61
C LYS A 14 -4.35 19.51 -31.23
N ARG A 15 -5.48 20.18 -31.03
CA ARG A 15 -5.90 20.71 -29.73
C ARG A 15 -5.74 19.57 -28.72
N SER A 16 -4.84 19.74 -27.75
CA SER A 16 -4.64 18.75 -26.69
C SER A 16 -5.97 18.56 -25.97
N ARG A 17 -6.50 17.34 -25.97
CA ARG A 17 -7.67 17.01 -25.17
C ARG A 17 -7.25 17.15 -23.70
N LEU A 18 -7.86 18.12 -23.01
CA LEU A 18 -7.69 18.33 -21.59
C LEU A 18 -8.72 17.45 -20.88
N ASP A 19 -8.24 16.55 -20.04
CA ASP A 19 -9.08 15.74 -19.16
C ASP A 19 -8.71 16.07 -17.70
N ILE A 20 -9.57 15.70 -16.76
CA ILE A 20 -9.36 15.90 -15.31
C ILE A 20 -9.28 14.53 -14.65
N VAL A 21 -8.28 14.34 -13.79
CA VAL A 21 -8.10 13.12 -12.99
C VAL A 21 -8.25 13.47 -11.51
N ARG A 22 -9.02 12.66 -10.81
CA ARG A 22 -9.15 12.72 -9.35
C ARG A 22 -8.07 11.86 -8.71
N VAL A 23 -7.30 12.44 -7.79
CA VAL A 23 -6.29 11.74 -6.99
C VAL A 23 -6.77 11.69 -5.55
N VAL A 24 -6.82 10.48 -4.98
CA VAL A 24 -7.19 10.27 -3.57
C VAL A 24 -5.93 9.95 -2.77
N PHE A 25 -5.72 10.69 -1.68
CA PHE A 25 -4.58 10.53 -0.77
C PHE A 25 -4.89 9.57 0.39
N LEU A 26 -3.90 9.35 1.26
CA LEU A 26 -4.01 8.39 2.36
C LEU A 26 -4.84 8.90 3.54
N ASP A 27 -5.03 10.21 3.66
CA ASP A 27 -5.95 10.89 4.57
C ASP A 27 -7.37 11.02 3.99
N ASP A 28 -7.63 10.40 2.83
CA ASP A 28 -8.86 10.50 2.05
C ASP A 28 -9.14 11.88 1.45
N GLU A 29 -8.15 12.80 1.45
CA GLU A 29 -8.22 14.04 0.69
C GLU A 29 -8.31 13.74 -0.82
N GLN A 30 -9.10 14.52 -1.55
CA GLN A 30 -9.31 14.36 -2.98
C GLN A 30 -8.92 15.63 -3.72
N ILE A 31 -7.90 15.54 -4.56
CA ILE A 31 -7.40 16.66 -5.37
C ILE A 31 -7.59 16.34 -6.86
N PHE A 32 -7.98 17.34 -7.63
CA PHE A 32 -8.24 17.22 -9.06
C PHE A 32 -7.11 17.85 -9.87
N TYR A 33 -6.49 17.04 -10.75
CA TYR A 33 -5.39 17.47 -11.60
C TYR A 33 -5.82 17.51 -13.06
N LYS A 34 -5.46 18.59 -13.74
CA LYS A 34 -5.65 18.72 -15.19
C LYS A 34 -4.54 17.95 -15.91
N ILE A 35 -4.91 17.09 -16.83
CA ILE A 35 -3.97 16.32 -17.65
C ILE A 35 -4.17 16.64 -19.13
N THR A 36 -3.12 16.42 -19.90
CA THR A 36 -3.17 16.47 -21.37
C THR A 36 -3.01 15.06 -21.93
N ASN A 37 -3.22 14.89 -23.23
CA ASN A 37 -2.91 13.66 -23.94
C ASN A 37 -1.41 13.29 -23.94
N TYR A 38 -0.52 14.20 -23.54
CA TYR A 38 0.92 13.96 -23.46
C TYR A 38 1.42 13.73 -22.03
N THR A 39 0.57 13.90 -21.02
CA THR A 39 0.95 13.75 -19.61
C THR A 39 1.21 12.27 -19.31
N LEU A 40 2.44 11.95 -18.87
CA LEU A 40 2.81 10.65 -18.35
C LEU A 40 2.26 10.45 -16.92
N VAL A 41 2.16 9.19 -16.50
CA VAL A 41 1.89 8.85 -15.09
C VAL A 41 2.97 9.47 -14.19
N GLU A 42 4.23 9.41 -14.64
CA GLU A 42 5.37 9.98 -13.92
C GLU A 42 5.25 11.51 -13.76
N ASP A 43 4.85 12.24 -14.81
CA ASP A 43 4.69 13.70 -14.75
C ASP A 43 3.64 14.09 -13.70
N LEU A 44 2.48 13.41 -13.73
CA LEU A 44 1.41 13.64 -12.76
C LEU A 44 1.90 13.32 -11.34
N PHE A 45 2.62 12.22 -11.17
CA PHE A 45 3.17 11.81 -9.88
C PHE A 45 4.18 12.83 -9.34
N HIS A 46 5.09 13.35 -10.16
CA HIS A 46 6.04 14.40 -9.74
C HIS A 46 5.35 15.70 -9.35
N ILE A 47 4.27 16.08 -10.04
CA ILE A 47 3.44 17.24 -9.66
C ILE A 47 2.83 17.01 -8.28
N ILE A 48 2.25 15.82 -8.04
CA ILE A 48 1.67 15.45 -6.74
C ILE A 48 2.75 15.52 -5.65
N CYS A 49 3.89 14.84 -5.81
CA CYS A 49 4.97 14.86 -4.82
C CYS A 49 5.48 16.27 -4.52
N SER A 50 5.54 17.13 -5.53
CA SER A 50 5.97 18.53 -5.34
C SER A 50 4.94 19.34 -4.56
N SER A 51 3.64 19.06 -4.72
CA SER A 51 2.57 19.75 -3.98
C SER A 51 2.55 19.44 -2.48
N ILE A 52 3.06 18.27 -2.09
CA ILE A 52 3.16 17.81 -0.69
C ILE A 52 4.60 17.86 -0.15
N GLU A 53 5.51 18.55 -0.85
CA GLU A 53 6.93 18.72 -0.49
C GLU A 53 7.70 17.40 -0.23
N LEU A 54 7.32 16.33 -0.91
CA LEU A 54 7.90 15.00 -0.72
C LEU A 54 9.16 14.78 -1.58
N ARG A 55 10.29 14.46 -0.94
CA ARG A 55 11.56 14.19 -1.64
C ARG A 55 11.84 12.71 -1.84
N GLU A 56 11.47 11.85 -0.89
CA GLU A 56 11.64 10.38 -0.98
C GLU A 56 10.59 9.74 -1.91
N ARG A 57 10.55 10.20 -3.17
CA ARG A 57 9.48 9.90 -4.15
C ARG A 57 9.42 8.43 -4.54
N ASP A 58 10.58 7.77 -4.61
CA ASP A 58 10.70 6.40 -5.14
C ASP A 58 9.86 5.38 -4.34
N ILE A 59 9.59 5.65 -3.08
CA ILE A 59 8.78 4.81 -2.16
C ILE A 59 7.32 4.72 -2.61
N PHE A 60 6.81 5.73 -3.31
CA PHE A 60 5.38 5.91 -3.57
C PHE A 60 5.03 5.63 -5.04
N GLY A 61 3.73 5.58 -5.31
CA GLY A 61 3.23 5.47 -6.66
C GLY A 61 1.74 5.75 -6.74
N LEU A 62 1.26 5.86 -7.99
CA LEU A 62 -0.16 5.93 -8.29
C LEU A 62 -0.69 4.52 -8.54
N ALA A 63 -1.85 4.21 -7.99
CA ALA A 63 -2.51 2.92 -8.16
C ALA A 63 -4.01 3.07 -8.42
N ILE A 64 -4.61 2.01 -8.93
CA ILE A 64 -6.05 1.85 -9.05
C ILE A 64 -6.49 0.62 -8.22
N PRO A 65 -7.66 0.67 -7.58
CA PRO A 65 -8.16 -0.48 -6.83
C PRO A 65 -8.62 -1.58 -7.78
N SER A 66 -8.49 -2.84 -7.35
CA SER A 66 -9.06 -4.04 -7.98
C SER A 66 -9.60 -4.97 -6.88
N ASP A 67 -10.50 -5.87 -7.24
CA ASP A 67 -10.96 -6.95 -6.34
C ASP A 67 -9.82 -7.90 -5.94
N GLU A 68 -8.77 -7.99 -6.76
CA GLU A 68 -7.56 -8.74 -6.47
C GLU A 68 -6.47 -7.90 -5.79
N GLY A 69 -6.69 -6.62 -5.47
CA GLY A 69 -5.70 -5.76 -4.81
C GLY A 69 -5.38 -4.47 -5.58
N TRP A 70 -4.28 -3.81 -5.27
CA TRP A 70 -3.90 -2.54 -5.89
C TRP A 70 -3.10 -2.75 -7.18
N LEU A 71 -3.49 -2.10 -8.27
CA LEU A 71 -2.74 -2.15 -9.53
C LEU A 71 -1.93 -0.86 -9.68
N PHE A 72 -0.62 -0.95 -9.49
CA PHE A 72 0.27 0.21 -9.61
C PHE A 72 0.46 0.60 -11.07
N LEU A 73 0.35 1.90 -11.34
CA LEU A 73 0.50 2.45 -12.68
C LEU A 73 1.99 2.46 -13.07
N GLU A 74 2.26 2.17 -14.35
CA GLU A 74 3.61 2.23 -14.91
C GLU A 74 3.98 3.70 -15.21
N PRO A 75 5.09 4.23 -14.66
CA PRO A 75 5.46 5.64 -14.80
C PRO A 75 5.58 6.11 -16.25
N SER A 76 6.09 5.24 -17.13
CA SER A 76 6.34 5.51 -18.55
C SER A 76 5.10 5.51 -19.45
N VAL A 77 3.91 5.26 -18.89
CA VAL A 77 2.66 5.21 -19.66
C VAL A 77 1.94 6.56 -19.61
N PHE A 78 1.34 6.95 -20.74
CA PHE A 78 0.50 8.16 -20.80
C PHE A 78 -0.81 7.99 -20.03
N MET A 79 -1.20 9.02 -19.26
CA MET A 79 -2.42 9.01 -18.45
C MET A 79 -3.70 8.77 -19.26
N HIS A 80 -3.81 9.32 -20.47
CA HIS A 80 -4.99 9.08 -21.33
C HIS A 80 -5.16 7.60 -21.71
N LYS A 81 -4.06 6.84 -21.82
CA LYS A 81 -4.12 5.39 -22.07
C LYS A 81 -4.61 4.66 -20.82
N ILE A 82 -4.11 5.04 -19.65
CA ILE A 82 -4.59 4.48 -18.37
C ILE A 82 -6.09 4.71 -18.23
N ILE A 83 -6.57 5.92 -18.52
CA ILE A 83 -7.99 6.25 -18.45
C ILE A 83 -8.80 5.38 -19.41
N GLY A 84 -8.37 5.28 -20.67
CA GLY A 84 -9.07 4.48 -21.68
C GLY A 84 -9.05 2.97 -21.43
N ILE A 85 -8.03 2.44 -20.74
CA ILE A 85 -7.90 1.00 -20.45
C ILE A 85 -8.64 0.63 -19.16
N TYR A 86 -8.51 1.45 -18.11
CA TYR A 86 -8.88 1.06 -16.75
C TYR A 86 -10.06 1.84 -16.17
N LEU A 87 -10.31 3.07 -16.63
CA LEU A 87 -11.18 4.04 -15.93
C LEU A 87 -12.37 4.54 -16.77
N THR A 88 -12.49 4.12 -18.04
CA THR A 88 -13.67 4.44 -18.86
C THR A 88 -14.88 3.59 -18.43
N PRO A 89 -16.04 4.20 -18.16
CA PRO A 89 -17.28 3.47 -17.91
C PRO A 89 -17.81 2.92 -19.25
N THR A 90 -17.32 1.77 -19.71
CA THR A 90 -17.87 1.12 -20.91
C THR A 90 -19.19 0.42 -20.59
N LYS A 91 -20.30 0.96 -21.10
CA LYS A 91 -21.61 0.27 -21.15
C LYS A 91 -21.65 -0.95 -22.09
N ARG A 92 -20.59 -1.25 -22.84
CA ARG A 92 -20.48 -2.41 -23.74
C ARG A 92 -19.03 -2.80 -23.95
N VAL A 93 -18.57 -3.87 -23.27
CA VAL A 93 -17.56 -4.78 -23.83
C VAL A 93 -17.86 -6.18 -23.27
N CYS A 94 -18.50 -7.03 -24.08
CA CYS A 94 -18.42 -8.47 -23.94
C CYS A 94 -17.01 -8.90 -24.33
N SER A 95 -16.13 -9.08 -23.36
CA SER A 95 -14.93 -9.91 -23.42
C SER A 95 -14.43 -10.08 -21.99
N SER A 96 -14.15 -11.32 -21.61
CA SER A 96 -14.11 -11.89 -20.27
C SER A 96 -13.03 -11.34 -19.30
N ASP A 97 -12.37 -10.22 -19.61
CA ASP A 97 -11.10 -9.84 -18.97
C ASP A 97 -11.12 -8.50 -18.21
N ILE A 98 -12.10 -7.61 -18.40
CA ILE A 98 -12.04 -6.23 -17.86
C ILE A 98 -13.44 -5.69 -17.47
N LEU A 99 -14.18 -6.39 -16.61
CA LEU A 99 -15.43 -5.84 -16.06
C LEU A 99 -15.47 -5.93 -14.53
N LEU A 100 -15.50 -4.72 -13.95
CA LEU A 100 -16.10 -4.31 -12.68
C LEU A 100 -15.30 -4.62 -11.40
N LEU A 101 -14.51 -3.61 -11.05
CA LEU A 101 -13.95 -3.30 -9.74
C LEU A 101 -15.10 -2.96 -8.78
N THR A 102 -15.87 -3.96 -8.35
CA THR A 102 -16.89 -3.78 -7.30
C THR A 102 -16.76 -4.91 -6.29
N THR A 103 -16.04 -4.63 -5.20
CA THR A 103 -16.35 -5.24 -3.91
C THR A 103 -16.98 -4.14 -3.05
N ASP A 104 -18.11 -4.44 -2.43
CA ASP A 104 -18.93 -3.56 -1.57
C ASP A 104 -18.22 -3.03 -0.30
N LYS A 105 -16.89 -3.05 -0.26
CA LYS A 105 -16.06 -2.46 0.81
C LYS A 105 -15.32 -1.20 0.40
N TYR A 106 -15.22 -0.91 -0.90
CA TYR A 106 -14.70 0.34 -1.43
C TYR A 106 -15.76 0.95 -2.33
N GLN A 107 -16.55 1.87 -1.79
CA GLN A 107 -17.58 2.62 -2.54
C GLN A 107 -16.93 3.35 -3.73
N CYS A 108 -16.84 2.69 -4.88
CA CYS A 108 -16.68 3.37 -6.16
C CYS A 108 -18.09 3.81 -6.58
N THR A 109 -18.58 4.86 -5.92
CA THR A 109 -19.69 5.65 -6.46
C THR A 109 -19.33 6.03 -7.90
N SER A 110 -20.31 5.99 -8.80
CA SER A 110 -20.16 6.39 -10.20
C SER A 110 -19.51 7.78 -10.28
N SER A 111 -18.18 7.78 -10.36
CA SER A 111 -17.37 8.97 -10.26
C SER A 111 -17.36 9.65 -11.61
N LEU A 112 -17.73 10.93 -11.65
CA LEU A 112 -17.69 11.74 -12.86
C LEU A 112 -16.27 11.82 -13.45
N TYR A 113 -15.25 11.59 -12.63
CA TYR A 113 -13.84 11.71 -13.00
C TYR A 113 -13.07 10.39 -12.86
N PRO A 114 -12.16 10.06 -13.80
CA PRO A 114 -11.18 8.99 -13.63
C PRO A 114 -10.43 9.17 -12.31
N THR A 115 -10.34 8.11 -11.50
CA THR A 115 -9.80 8.19 -10.13
C THR A 115 -8.56 7.30 -9.98
N VAL A 116 -7.50 7.85 -9.40
CA VAL A 116 -6.28 7.14 -9.02
C VAL A 116 -5.95 7.43 -7.55
N TYR A 117 -5.14 6.59 -6.93
CA TYR A 117 -4.82 6.64 -5.50
C TYR A 117 -3.32 6.80 -5.31
N PHE A 118 -2.92 7.76 -4.48
CA PHE A 118 -1.54 7.92 -4.05
C PHE A 118 -1.27 6.93 -2.91
N ARG A 119 -0.34 5.99 -3.12
CA ARG A 119 -0.07 4.88 -2.19
C ARG A 119 1.42 4.61 -2.06
N ILE A 120 1.81 3.91 -1.01
CA ILE A 120 3.17 3.33 -0.92
C ILE A 120 3.28 2.19 -1.92
N ARG A 121 4.28 2.26 -2.80
CA ARG A 121 4.61 1.22 -3.77
C ARG A 121 5.67 0.27 -3.22
N PHE A 122 6.71 0.79 -2.59
CA PHE A 122 7.78 -0.03 -1.99
C PHE A 122 7.83 0.20 -0.49
N TYR A 123 7.45 -0.82 0.27
CA TYR A 123 7.68 -0.82 1.71
C TYR A 123 9.19 -0.94 1.97
N ILE A 124 9.70 -0.23 2.97
CA ILE A 124 11.11 -0.26 3.35
C ILE A 124 11.26 -0.35 4.87
N PRO A 125 12.44 -0.79 5.37
CA PRO A 125 12.71 -0.75 6.80
C PRO A 125 12.59 0.68 7.36
N ILE A 126 12.09 0.81 8.59
CA ILE A 126 11.83 2.11 9.23
C ILE A 126 13.08 3.01 9.30
N HIS A 127 14.27 2.44 9.47
CA HIS A 127 15.53 3.19 9.53
C HIS A 127 15.93 3.82 8.19
N CYS A 128 15.28 3.45 7.09
CA CYS A 128 15.48 4.04 5.77
C CYS A 128 14.51 5.21 5.48
N LEU A 129 13.55 5.50 6.37
CA LEU A 129 12.60 6.61 6.22
C LEU A 129 13.20 7.88 6.84
N ASN A 130 13.70 8.80 6.02
CA ASN A 130 14.45 9.95 6.51
C ASN A 130 13.57 11.17 6.78
N GLU A 131 12.56 11.43 5.94
CA GLU A 131 11.74 12.62 6.05
C GLU A 131 10.53 12.40 6.95
N ARG A 132 10.20 13.41 7.78
CA ARG A 132 9.01 13.38 8.64
C ARG A 132 7.71 13.22 7.83
N VAL A 133 7.65 13.86 6.66
CA VAL A 133 6.51 13.75 5.74
C VAL A 133 6.37 12.31 5.25
N THR A 134 7.47 11.67 4.84
CA THR A 134 7.48 10.25 4.43
C THR A 134 7.04 9.34 5.58
N GLN A 135 7.57 9.54 6.79
CA GLN A 135 7.19 8.76 7.97
C GLN A 135 5.70 8.89 8.26
N HIS A 136 5.15 10.10 8.21
CA HIS A 136 3.72 10.35 8.41
C HIS A 136 2.86 9.63 7.36
N ILE A 137 3.21 9.74 6.08
CA ILE A 137 2.50 9.04 4.99
C ILE A 137 2.62 7.51 5.15
N TYR A 138 3.77 7.01 5.60
CA TYR A 138 3.99 5.61 5.92
C TYR A 138 3.10 5.11 7.05
N TYR A 139 3.04 5.88 8.14
CA TYR A 139 2.11 5.65 9.24
C TYR A 139 0.66 5.55 8.72
N MET A 140 0.19 6.52 7.93
CA MET A 140 -1.17 6.51 7.38
C MET A 140 -1.47 5.28 6.52
N GLN A 141 -0.51 4.84 5.69
CA GLN A 141 -0.68 3.62 4.90
C GLN A 141 -0.83 2.39 5.81
N LEU A 142 0.02 2.26 6.83
CA LEU A 142 -0.04 1.13 7.77
C LEU A 142 -1.31 1.15 8.62
N ARG A 143 -1.81 2.33 9.01
CA ARG A 143 -3.12 2.49 9.67
C ARG A 143 -4.25 1.93 8.82
N LYS A 144 -4.27 2.25 7.51
CA LYS A 144 -5.25 1.68 6.59
C LYS A 144 -5.08 0.16 6.46
N ASN A 145 -3.86 -0.33 6.31
CA ASN A 145 -3.60 -1.76 6.21
C ASN A 145 -4.04 -2.52 7.47
N GLN A 146 -3.76 -1.97 8.66
CA GLN A 146 -4.15 -2.54 9.96
C GLN A 146 -5.64 -2.83 10.01
N ILE A 147 -6.47 -1.87 9.60
CA ILE A 147 -7.94 -1.98 9.67
C ILE A 147 -8.48 -2.90 8.56
N VAL A 148 -7.90 -2.82 7.36
CA VAL A 148 -8.43 -3.48 6.15
C VAL A 148 -8.02 -4.95 6.04
N PHE A 149 -6.78 -5.29 6.35
CA PHE A 149 -6.23 -6.59 5.93
C PHE A 149 -6.80 -7.78 6.71
N ASN A 150 -7.40 -7.56 7.89
CA ASN A 150 -7.84 -8.65 8.78
C ASN A 150 -6.74 -9.71 9.01
N LEU A 151 -5.48 -9.27 9.13
CA LEU A 151 -4.38 -10.14 9.51
C LEU A 151 -4.52 -10.52 10.98
N PHE A 152 -4.21 -11.79 11.29
CA PHE A 152 -4.09 -12.21 12.67
C PHE A 152 -2.96 -11.43 13.35
N CYS A 153 -3.25 -10.86 14.51
CA CYS A 153 -2.26 -10.25 15.38
C CYS A 153 -2.74 -10.39 16.83
N ASP A 154 -1.80 -10.48 17.77
CA ASP A 154 -2.13 -10.60 19.19
C ASP A 154 -2.94 -9.39 19.66
N SER A 155 -3.93 -9.61 20.53
CA SER A 155 -4.80 -8.55 21.04
C SER A 155 -4.02 -7.40 21.70
N SER A 156 -2.92 -7.71 22.39
CA SER A 156 -2.03 -6.72 22.99
C SER A 156 -1.37 -5.81 21.96
N VAL A 157 -1.04 -6.33 20.76
CA VAL A 157 -0.48 -5.54 19.67
C VAL A 157 -1.54 -4.63 19.06
N TYR A 158 -2.75 -5.13 18.83
CA TYR A 158 -3.87 -4.28 18.38
C TYR A 158 -4.16 -3.14 19.36
N LEU A 159 -4.17 -3.40 20.68
CA LEU A 159 -4.33 -2.39 21.71
C LEU A 159 -3.21 -1.33 21.67
N GLN A 160 -1.94 -1.76 21.56
CA GLN A 160 -0.81 -0.84 21.47
C GLN A 160 -0.84 0.01 20.19
N LEU A 161 -1.15 -0.59 19.04
CA LEU A 161 -1.28 0.13 17.77
C LEU A 161 -2.38 1.20 17.84
N ALA A 162 -3.55 0.86 18.41
CA ALA A 162 -4.63 1.82 18.62
C ALA A 162 -4.22 2.95 19.58
N ALA A 163 -3.50 2.64 20.66
CA ALA A 163 -3.00 3.65 21.59
C ALA A 163 -2.01 4.62 20.90
N PHE A 164 -1.04 4.11 20.14
CA PHE A 164 -0.12 4.96 19.38
C PHE A 164 -0.86 5.82 18.35
N ALA A 165 -1.86 5.26 17.68
CA ALA A 165 -2.67 6.01 16.73
C ALA A 165 -3.47 7.14 17.41
N LEU A 166 -4.13 6.86 18.53
CA LEU A 166 -4.83 7.89 19.32
C LEU A 166 -3.86 8.97 19.80
N GLN A 167 -2.65 8.60 20.21
CA GLN A 167 -1.64 9.57 20.64
C GLN A 167 -1.13 10.44 19.48
N ALA A 168 -0.98 9.88 18.28
CA ALA A 168 -0.60 10.62 17.08
C ALA A 168 -1.70 11.59 16.62
N GLU A 169 -2.95 11.14 16.64
CA GLU A 169 -4.10 11.85 16.06
C GLU A 169 -4.77 12.83 17.06
N LEU A 170 -4.88 12.46 18.34
CA LEU A 170 -5.62 13.20 19.37
C LEU A 170 -4.73 13.76 20.50
N GLY A 171 -3.46 13.36 20.56
CA GLY A 171 -2.55 13.72 21.65
C GLY A 171 -2.83 12.93 22.93
N ASN A 172 -2.62 13.55 24.10
CA ASN A 172 -2.71 12.86 25.39
C ASN A 172 -4.13 12.38 25.71
N ALA A 173 -4.24 11.16 26.23
CA ALA A 173 -5.48 10.63 26.78
C ALA A 173 -6.11 11.57 27.86
N PRO A 174 -7.45 11.58 27.98
CA PRO A 174 -8.13 12.31 29.04
C PRO A 174 -7.65 11.83 30.41
N LYS A 175 -7.72 12.69 31.43
CA LYS A 175 -7.24 12.34 32.79
C LYS A 175 -8.07 11.24 33.46
N SER A 176 -9.33 11.12 33.05
CA SER A 176 -10.29 10.14 33.52
C SER A 176 -11.12 9.68 32.33
N TYR A 177 -11.51 8.42 32.33
CA TYR A 177 -12.37 7.83 31.32
C TYR A 177 -13.53 7.14 31.99
N ASP A 178 -14.75 7.55 31.64
CA ASP A 178 -15.97 6.87 32.01
C ASP A 178 -16.46 6.06 30.82
N PRO A 179 -16.35 4.72 30.86
CA PRO A 179 -16.77 3.86 29.76
C PRO A 179 -18.29 3.82 29.56
N ALA A 180 -19.09 4.35 30.51
CA ALA A 180 -20.55 4.48 30.40
C ALA A 180 -21.00 5.85 29.87
N SER A 181 -20.07 6.75 29.54
CA SER A 181 -20.37 8.07 28.96
C SER A 181 -21.16 7.97 27.65
N THR A 182 -22.13 8.88 27.46
CA THR A 182 -22.89 8.98 26.21
C THR A 182 -22.05 9.46 25.03
N GLU A 183 -21.04 10.29 25.28
CA GLU A 183 -20.07 10.69 24.27
C GLU A 183 -18.86 9.74 24.32
N PRO A 184 -18.60 8.97 23.24
CA PRO A 184 -17.48 8.05 23.22
C PRO A 184 -16.17 8.82 23.05
N TYR A 185 -15.17 8.46 23.85
CA TYR A 185 -13.82 9.03 23.80
C TYR A 185 -13.20 8.93 22.38
N PHE A 186 -13.44 7.81 21.71
CA PHE A 186 -13.04 7.57 20.32
C PHE A 186 -13.97 6.51 19.71
N ARG A 187 -13.93 6.39 18.37
CA ARG A 187 -14.73 5.39 17.64
C ARG A 187 -13.90 4.15 17.35
N LEU A 188 -14.33 2.98 17.86
CA LEU A 188 -13.60 1.71 17.71
C LEU A 188 -13.30 1.37 16.24
N GLU A 189 -14.24 1.66 15.34
CA GLU A 189 -14.13 1.32 13.90
C GLU A 189 -13.00 2.06 13.18
N LEU A 190 -12.51 3.16 13.77
CA LEU A 190 -11.37 3.91 13.24
C LEU A 190 -10.02 3.35 13.70
N TYR A 191 -9.99 2.50 14.72
CA TYR A 191 -8.74 2.01 15.32
C TYR A 191 -8.57 0.49 15.25
N TYR A 192 -9.66 -0.25 15.00
CA TYR A 192 -9.66 -1.70 14.99
C TYR A 192 -10.35 -2.27 13.74
N PRO A 193 -9.90 -3.43 13.23
CA PRO A 193 -10.67 -4.21 12.26
C PRO A 193 -12.05 -4.55 12.79
N GLU A 194 -13.08 -4.53 11.93
CA GLU A 194 -14.45 -4.93 12.28
C GLU A 194 -14.51 -6.31 12.95
N LYS A 195 -13.68 -7.24 12.47
CA LYS A 195 -13.56 -8.59 13.04
C LYS A 195 -13.05 -8.56 14.49
N PHE A 196 -12.07 -7.70 14.80
CA PHE A 196 -11.54 -7.56 16.16
C PHE A 196 -12.62 -7.03 17.11
N ILE A 197 -13.35 -6.01 16.68
CA ILE A 197 -14.43 -5.39 17.47
C ILE A 197 -15.50 -6.43 17.82
N LYS A 198 -15.87 -7.30 16.88
CA LYS A 198 -16.88 -8.35 17.12
C LYS A 198 -16.45 -9.43 18.13
N LEU A 199 -15.16 -9.56 18.43
CA LEU A 199 -14.63 -10.54 19.38
C LEU A 199 -14.60 -10.03 20.83
N TRP A 200 -14.79 -8.73 21.03
CA TRP A 200 -14.68 -8.08 22.32
C TRP A 200 -15.98 -7.39 22.70
N ASP A 201 -16.24 -7.26 24.00
CA ASP A 201 -17.21 -6.29 24.45
C ASP A 201 -16.68 -4.86 24.16
N SER A 202 -17.54 -4.02 23.60
CA SER A 202 -17.15 -2.68 23.14
C SER A 202 -16.69 -1.76 24.28
N VAL A 203 -17.30 -1.90 25.46
CA VAL A 203 -17.01 -1.10 26.65
C VAL A 203 -15.66 -1.53 27.24
N GLU A 204 -15.45 -2.84 27.34
CA GLU A 204 -14.18 -3.44 27.77
C GLU A 204 -13.02 -3.08 26.83
N LEU A 205 -13.22 -3.21 25.52
CA LEU A 205 -12.20 -2.88 24.53
C LEU A 205 -11.78 -1.41 24.65
N ALA A 206 -12.74 -0.49 24.69
CA ALA A 206 -12.46 0.93 24.81
C ALA A 206 -11.73 1.27 26.12
N TYR A 207 -12.08 0.60 27.23
CA TYR A 207 -11.40 0.75 28.51
C TYR A 207 -9.94 0.29 28.46
N TYR A 208 -9.65 -0.88 27.88
CA TYR A 208 -8.27 -1.34 27.71
C TYR A 208 -7.46 -0.44 26.77
N THR A 209 -8.06 0.03 25.67
CA THR A 209 -7.40 1.01 24.79
C THR A 209 -7.04 2.28 25.56
N TYR A 210 -7.96 2.80 26.39
CA TYR A 210 -7.70 3.97 27.23
C TYR A 210 -6.55 3.75 28.20
N ILE A 211 -6.43 2.58 28.85
CA ILE A 211 -5.30 2.25 29.73
C ILE A 211 -3.98 2.33 28.96
N HIS A 212 -3.92 1.71 27.78
CA HIS A 212 -2.73 1.74 26.95
C HIS A 212 -2.39 3.16 26.47
N HIS A 213 -3.38 3.94 26.05
CA HIS A 213 -3.17 5.32 25.61
C HIS A 213 -2.72 6.23 26.76
N SER A 214 -3.29 6.06 27.94
CA SER A 214 -2.86 6.78 29.14
C SER A 214 -1.42 6.46 29.54
N SER A 215 -0.95 5.24 29.29
CA SER A 215 0.41 4.81 29.63
C SER A 215 1.51 5.51 28.81
N ILE A 216 1.16 6.02 27.62
CA ILE A 216 2.10 6.69 26.69
C ILE A 216 1.95 8.22 26.69
N ARG A 217 1.37 8.78 27.75
CA ARG A 217 1.20 10.22 27.93
C ARG A 217 2.52 10.99 27.75
N ASN A 218 2.42 12.18 27.16
CA ASN A 218 3.52 13.08 26.80
C ASN A 218 4.40 12.60 25.65
N THR A 219 4.05 11.51 24.97
CA THR A 219 4.66 11.14 23.69
C THR A 219 4.21 12.13 22.62
N THR A 220 5.14 12.69 21.85
CA THR A 220 4.78 13.59 20.73
C THR A 220 4.16 12.80 19.58
N ALA A 221 3.37 13.47 18.73
CA ALA A 221 2.70 12.82 17.61
C ALA A 221 3.67 12.04 16.70
N TYR A 222 4.79 12.66 16.31
CA TYR A 222 5.79 12.00 15.46
C TYR A 222 6.46 10.78 16.12
N LEU A 223 6.66 10.79 17.45
CA LEU A 223 7.19 9.62 18.15
C LEU A 223 6.15 8.51 18.24
N ALA A 224 4.87 8.86 18.42
CA ALA A 224 3.78 7.90 18.40
C ALA A 224 3.64 7.25 17.01
N GLU A 225 3.74 8.02 15.93
CA GLU A 225 3.82 7.50 14.56
C GLU A 225 5.02 6.57 14.37
N PHE A 226 6.21 6.98 14.83
CA PHE A 226 7.41 6.13 14.77
C PHE A 226 7.20 4.80 15.49
N HIS A 227 6.66 4.82 16.71
CA HIS A 227 6.39 3.61 17.48
C HIS A 227 5.31 2.74 16.81
N PHE A 228 4.29 3.37 16.21
CA PHE A 228 3.29 2.67 15.42
C PHE A 228 3.94 1.95 14.24
N ILE A 229 4.72 2.65 13.41
CA ILE A 229 5.41 2.05 12.25
C ILE A 229 6.32 0.91 12.71
N HIS A 230 7.09 1.13 13.77
CA HIS A 230 8.00 0.13 14.30
C HIS A 230 7.24 -1.13 14.76
N LEU A 231 6.11 -0.98 15.46
CA LEU A 231 5.31 -2.11 15.92
C LEU A 231 4.58 -2.80 14.76
N ALA A 232 4.06 -2.05 13.80
CA ALA A 232 3.29 -2.55 12.66
C ALA A 232 4.16 -3.25 11.59
N THR A 233 5.48 -3.04 11.60
CA THR A 233 6.45 -3.65 10.69
C THR A 233 7.12 -4.91 11.25
N LYS A 234 6.82 -5.29 12.51
CA LYS A 234 7.36 -6.52 13.12
C LYS A 234 6.77 -7.76 12.45
N LEU A 235 7.50 -8.86 12.52
CA LEU A 235 7.12 -10.12 11.88
C LEU A 235 5.76 -10.69 12.34
N ASN A 236 5.34 -10.36 13.57
CA ASN A 236 4.09 -10.80 14.18
C ASN A 236 2.87 -9.90 13.87
N SER A 237 3.09 -8.74 13.23
CA SER A 237 2.03 -7.80 12.81
C SER A 237 2.02 -7.62 11.28
N ASP A 238 3.19 -7.47 10.68
CA ASP A 238 3.48 -7.53 9.23
C ASP A 238 2.49 -6.73 8.36
N PHE A 239 2.13 -5.51 8.78
CA PHE A 239 1.20 -4.64 8.05
C PHE A 239 1.88 -3.87 6.90
N ASN A 240 3.21 -3.93 6.79
CA ASN A 240 4.01 -3.30 5.74
C ASN A 240 4.16 -4.19 4.51
N LEU A 241 3.04 -4.65 3.97
CA LEU A 241 3.01 -5.52 2.82
C LEU A 241 1.89 -5.17 1.85
N HIS A 242 2.04 -5.63 0.62
CA HIS A 242 0.93 -5.72 -0.31
C HIS A 242 0.30 -7.10 -0.23
N LEU A 243 -1.01 -7.17 0.01
CA LEU A 243 -1.74 -8.42 0.20
C LEU A 243 -2.64 -8.69 -1.02
N TYR A 244 -2.39 -9.80 -1.73
CA TYR A 244 -3.16 -10.22 -2.91
C TYR A 244 -3.80 -11.59 -2.69
N PRO A 245 -5.09 -11.78 -2.97
CA PRO A 245 -5.70 -13.10 -2.99
C PRO A 245 -5.20 -13.86 -4.22
N ILE A 246 -4.94 -15.16 -4.07
CA ILE A 246 -4.55 -16.03 -5.18
C ILE A 246 -5.57 -17.16 -5.35
N VAL A 247 -5.63 -17.70 -6.57
CA VAL A 247 -6.48 -18.84 -6.89
C VAL A 247 -6.05 -20.04 -6.06
N LYS A 248 -7.03 -20.71 -5.44
CA LYS A 248 -6.79 -21.90 -4.62
C LYS A 248 -6.04 -22.97 -5.45
N PRO A 249 -5.01 -23.62 -4.88
CA PRO A 249 -4.29 -24.68 -5.59
C PRO A 249 -5.19 -25.87 -5.98
N SER A 250 -6.23 -26.14 -5.19
CA SER A 250 -7.20 -27.19 -5.45
C SER A 250 -8.58 -26.74 -4.97
N GLN A 251 -9.64 -27.13 -5.68
CA GLN A 251 -11.02 -26.88 -5.25
C GLN A 251 -11.35 -27.54 -3.90
N LYS A 252 -10.60 -28.58 -3.50
CA LYS A 252 -10.72 -29.22 -2.19
C LYS A 252 -10.16 -28.37 -1.03
N CYS A 253 -9.43 -27.29 -1.31
CA CYS A 253 -8.88 -26.41 -0.28
C CYS A 253 -10.01 -25.66 0.44
N ARG A 254 -10.14 -25.94 1.75
CA ARG A 254 -11.17 -25.33 2.61
C ARG A 254 -10.91 -23.86 2.93
N PHE A 255 -9.67 -23.40 2.77
CA PHE A 255 -9.27 -22.01 2.97
C PHE A 255 -8.96 -21.30 1.64
N SER A 256 -9.09 -19.98 1.64
CA SER A 256 -8.53 -19.09 0.63
C SER A 256 -7.04 -18.84 0.90
N VAL A 257 -6.28 -18.54 -0.14
CA VAL A 257 -4.84 -18.32 -0.05
C VAL A 257 -4.54 -16.90 -0.48
N TRP A 258 -3.64 -16.24 0.25
CA TRP A 258 -3.15 -14.91 -0.09
C TRP A 258 -1.64 -14.91 -0.15
N ILE A 259 -1.09 -13.99 -0.92
CA ILE A 259 0.33 -13.69 -0.97
C ILE A 259 0.55 -12.27 -0.45
N GLY A 260 1.40 -12.14 0.55
CA GLY A 260 1.94 -10.87 1.02
C GLY A 260 3.31 -10.64 0.40
N VAL A 261 3.52 -9.47 -0.20
CA VAL A 261 4.82 -9.00 -0.70
C VAL A 261 5.31 -7.89 0.23
N SER A 262 6.41 -8.13 0.93
CA SER A 262 6.96 -7.22 1.95
C SER A 262 8.46 -6.99 1.74
N PRO A 263 9.10 -6.08 2.50
CA PRO A 263 10.55 -5.85 2.41
C PRO A 263 11.37 -7.12 2.65
N ASN A 264 10.82 -8.08 3.41
CA ASN A 264 11.52 -9.30 3.77
C ASN A 264 11.37 -10.44 2.74
N GLY A 265 10.49 -10.28 1.74
CA GLY A 265 10.21 -11.30 0.74
C GLY A 265 8.71 -11.55 0.56
N PHE A 266 8.37 -12.82 0.40
CA PHE A 266 6.98 -13.28 0.30
C PHE A 266 6.53 -13.95 1.59
N THR A 267 5.28 -13.75 1.96
CA THR A 267 4.59 -14.55 2.97
C THR A 267 3.30 -15.09 2.39
N LEU A 268 3.09 -16.40 2.49
CA LEU A 268 1.82 -17.03 2.14
C LEU A 268 0.90 -17.03 3.35
N TYR A 269 -0.36 -16.72 3.11
CA TYR A 269 -1.38 -16.69 4.14
C TYR A 269 -2.52 -17.63 3.82
N GLN A 270 -3.09 -18.20 4.87
CA GLN A 270 -4.33 -18.97 4.80
C GLN A 270 -5.44 -18.16 5.45
N HIS A 271 -6.61 -18.19 4.84
CA HIS A 271 -7.79 -17.53 5.36
C HIS A 271 -8.97 -18.49 5.26
N PHE A 272 -9.34 -19.06 6.41
CA PHE A 272 -10.53 -19.88 6.56
C PHE A 272 -11.79 -19.00 6.56
N PRO A 273 -12.95 -19.52 6.13
CA PRO A 273 -14.21 -18.78 6.22
C PRO A 273 -14.43 -18.28 7.64
N ASP A 274 -14.75 -16.99 7.79
CA ASP A 274 -14.98 -16.32 9.07
C ASP A 274 -13.81 -16.36 10.07
N ASP A 275 -12.58 -16.64 9.62
CA ASP A 275 -11.37 -16.64 10.44
C ASP A 275 -10.40 -15.49 10.06
N TRP A 276 -9.31 -15.33 10.81
CA TRP A 276 -8.26 -14.36 10.50
C TRP A 276 -7.42 -14.83 9.32
N ILE A 277 -6.75 -13.87 8.66
CA ILE A 277 -5.71 -14.21 7.68
C ILE A 277 -4.42 -14.52 8.44
N ILE A 278 -3.97 -15.78 8.40
CA ILE A 278 -2.86 -16.29 9.22
C ILE A 278 -1.63 -16.58 8.34
N PRO A 279 -0.43 -16.11 8.71
CA PRO A 279 0.80 -16.37 7.95
C PRO A 279 1.20 -17.84 8.06
N THR A 280 1.80 -18.38 6.99
CA THR A 280 2.22 -19.79 6.91
C THR A 280 3.67 -19.93 6.46
N ASN A 281 3.93 -19.91 5.14
CA ASN A 281 5.25 -20.07 4.57
C ASN A 281 5.86 -18.72 4.22
N ARG A 282 7.14 -18.52 4.54
CA ARG A 282 7.90 -17.31 4.20
C ARG A 282 9.05 -17.66 3.26
N ILE A 283 9.23 -16.84 2.24
CA ILE A 283 10.30 -16.97 1.23
C ILE A 283 11.06 -15.65 1.23
N LYS A 284 12.36 -15.68 1.57
CA LYS A 284 13.17 -14.46 1.60
C LYS A 284 13.59 -14.05 0.19
N TRP A 285 13.85 -12.77 -0.02
CA TRP A 285 14.40 -12.27 -1.28
C TRP A 285 15.70 -12.98 -1.70
N ASN A 286 16.58 -13.28 -0.74
CA ASN A 286 17.84 -14.00 -0.99
C ASN A 286 17.65 -15.44 -1.47
N ASP A 287 16.49 -16.04 -1.23
CA ASP A 287 16.17 -17.38 -1.72
C ASP A 287 15.65 -17.35 -3.16
N VAL A 288 15.27 -16.18 -3.68
CA VAL A 288 14.65 -15.99 -4.99
C VAL A 288 15.71 -15.90 -6.07
N LYS A 289 15.73 -16.90 -6.94
CA LYS A 289 16.66 -16.94 -8.08
C LYS A 289 16.14 -16.16 -9.27
N ARG A 290 14.89 -16.43 -9.66
CA ARG A 290 14.23 -15.82 -10.83
C ARG A 290 12.73 -15.79 -10.66
N ILE A 291 12.10 -14.82 -11.29
CA ILE A 291 10.67 -14.60 -11.29
C ILE A 291 10.22 -14.53 -12.75
N TYR A 292 9.16 -15.24 -13.08
CA TYR A 292 8.57 -15.29 -14.41
C TYR A 292 7.09 -15.01 -14.33
N TYR A 293 6.53 -14.60 -15.46
CA TYR A 293 5.11 -14.38 -15.61
C TYR A 293 4.65 -15.01 -16.92
N ASP A 294 3.58 -15.79 -16.84
CA ASP A 294 2.91 -16.38 -17.98
C ASP A 294 1.39 -16.34 -17.76
N HIS A 295 0.71 -15.54 -18.57
CA HIS A 295 -0.74 -15.38 -18.59
C HIS A 295 -1.38 -15.07 -17.22
N HIS A 296 -1.91 -16.06 -16.52
CA HIS A 296 -2.52 -15.88 -15.18
C HIS A 296 -1.57 -16.21 -14.03
N THR A 297 -0.33 -16.62 -14.31
CA THR A 297 0.55 -17.22 -13.31
C THR A 297 1.84 -16.43 -13.16
N VAL A 298 2.19 -16.11 -11.92
CA VAL A 298 3.51 -15.61 -11.53
C VAL A 298 4.29 -16.77 -10.91
N THR A 299 5.41 -17.12 -11.50
CA THR A 299 6.25 -18.25 -11.08
C THR A 299 7.53 -17.75 -10.44
N VAL A 300 7.80 -18.19 -9.21
CA VAL A 300 9.02 -17.90 -8.46
C VAL A 300 9.88 -19.16 -8.38
N HIS A 301 11.10 -19.09 -8.91
CA HIS A 301 12.11 -20.13 -8.80
C HIS A 301 13.08 -19.79 -7.67
N LEU A 302 13.25 -20.73 -6.75
CA LEU A 302 14.20 -20.58 -5.65
C LEU A 302 15.59 -21.09 -6.03
N HIS A 303 16.63 -20.62 -5.33
CA HIS A 303 18.00 -21.09 -5.52
C HIS A 303 18.15 -22.59 -5.24
N SER A 304 17.39 -23.10 -4.26
CA SER A 304 17.19 -24.53 -4.07
C SER A 304 16.42 -25.09 -5.26
N LYS A 305 17.13 -25.75 -6.19
CA LYS A 305 16.63 -26.22 -7.49
C LYS A 305 15.36 -27.10 -7.41
N ALA A 306 15.00 -27.61 -6.23
CA ALA A 306 13.82 -28.44 -6.00
C ALA A 306 12.52 -27.65 -5.76
N TYR A 307 12.56 -26.32 -5.58
CA TYR A 307 11.38 -25.54 -5.17
C TYR A 307 11.02 -24.44 -6.18
N ARG A 308 10.02 -24.74 -7.00
CA ARG A 308 9.25 -23.78 -7.81
C ARG A 308 7.94 -23.49 -7.09
N ARG A 309 7.52 -22.21 -7.08
CA ARG A 309 6.21 -21.77 -6.57
C ARG A 309 5.46 -21.04 -7.67
N ASP A 310 4.22 -21.46 -7.91
CA ASP A 310 3.34 -20.86 -8.91
C ASP A 310 2.18 -20.17 -8.19
N PHE A 311 2.03 -18.87 -8.44
CA PHE A 311 0.98 -18.02 -7.90
C PHE A 311 0.02 -17.66 -9.02
N LYS A 312 -1.15 -18.29 -9.03
CA LYS A 312 -2.17 -18.08 -10.05
C LYS A 312 -3.14 -16.98 -9.61
N MET A 313 -3.30 -15.94 -10.42
CA MET A 313 -4.33 -14.91 -10.26
C MET A 313 -5.58 -15.28 -11.06
N GLN A 314 -6.70 -14.63 -10.76
CA GLN A 314 -7.93 -14.77 -11.54
C GLN A 314 -7.79 -14.10 -12.89
N ARG A 315 -7.19 -12.89 -12.95
CA ARG A 315 -7.01 -12.14 -14.20
C ARG A 315 -5.55 -12.04 -14.64
N THR A 316 -5.37 -12.07 -15.96
CA THR A 316 -4.06 -11.88 -16.63
C THR A 316 -3.45 -10.55 -16.25
N LEU A 317 -4.28 -9.51 -16.21
CA LEU A 317 -3.92 -8.17 -15.83
C LEU A 317 -3.33 -8.10 -14.41
N SER A 318 -4.01 -8.72 -13.45
CA SER A 318 -3.57 -8.77 -12.05
C SER A 318 -2.26 -9.53 -11.90
N ALA A 319 -2.08 -10.64 -12.61
CA ALA A 319 -0.83 -11.38 -12.60
C ALA A 319 0.33 -10.58 -13.21
N ARG A 320 0.10 -9.83 -14.29
CA ARG A 320 1.10 -8.92 -14.87
C ARG A 320 1.51 -7.82 -13.88
N HIS A 321 0.53 -7.22 -13.21
CA HIS A 321 0.76 -6.19 -12.20
C HIS A 321 1.49 -6.73 -10.97
N LEU A 322 1.08 -7.91 -10.48
CA LEU A 322 1.75 -8.59 -9.37
C LEU A 322 3.20 -8.93 -9.74
N PHE A 323 3.45 -9.44 -10.95
CA PHE A 323 4.81 -9.65 -11.45
C PHE A 323 5.64 -8.37 -11.43
N GLY A 324 5.12 -7.28 -12.02
CA GLY A 324 5.80 -5.99 -12.04
C GLY A 324 6.09 -5.46 -10.63
N LEU A 325 5.13 -5.54 -9.71
CA LEU A 325 5.31 -5.15 -8.32
C LEU A 325 6.43 -5.96 -7.65
N ILE A 326 6.37 -7.29 -7.77
CA ILE A 326 7.32 -8.21 -7.15
C ILE A 326 8.74 -7.98 -7.67
N THR A 327 8.90 -7.92 -9.00
CA THR A 327 10.22 -7.73 -9.62
C THR A 327 10.81 -6.37 -9.24
N ASN A 328 10.00 -5.32 -9.25
CA ASN A 328 10.46 -3.99 -8.84
C ASN A 328 10.79 -3.95 -7.34
N MET A 329 10.00 -4.59 -6.49
CA MET A 329 10.28 -4.68 -5.05
C MET A 329 11.59 -5.44 -4.78
N HIS A 330 11.80 -6.59 -5.43
CA HIS A 330 13.05 -7.37 -5.30
C HIS A 330 14.26 -6.54 -5.73
N PHE A 331 14.17 -5.87 -6.87
CA PHE A 331 15.23 -4.98 -7.37
C PHE A 331 15.50 -3.82 -6.40
N TYR A 332 14.45 -3.20 -5.87
CA TYR A 332 14.57 -2.11 -4.92
C TYR A 332 15.26 -2.56 -3.62
N GLN A 333 14.91 -3.72 -3.09
CA GLN A 333 15.56 -4.27 -1.88
C GLN A 333 17.04 -4.61 -2.14
N LEU A 334 17.39 -5.18 -3.31
CA LEU A 334 18.78 -5.45 -3.66
C LEU A 334 19.63 -4.17 -3.73
N ILE A 335 19.10 -3.08 -4.31
CA ILE A 335 19.80 -1.79 -4.34
C ILE A 335 20.01 -1.25 -2.92
N ALA A 336 18.97 -1.32 -2.08
CA ALA A 336 19.04 -0.85 -0.70
C ALA A 336 20.10 -1.63 0.10
N GLU A 337 20.16 -2.95 -0.05
CA GLU A 337 21.17 -3.81 0.59
C GLU A 337 22.58 -3.49 0.10
N MET A 338 22.80 -3.36 -1.22
CA MET A 338 24.10 -3.00 -1.79
C MET A 338 24.59 -1.62 -1.32
N SER A 339 23.68 -0.67 -1.16
CA SER A 339 24.00 0.68 -0.68
C SER A 339 24.38 0.67 0.81
N ALA A 340 23.74 -0.19 1.61
CA ALA A 340 24.06 -0.37 3.02
C ALA A 340 25.42 -1.06 3.23
N THR A 341 25.75 -2.10 2.44
CA THR A 341 27.06 -2.77 2.53
C THR A 341 28.20 -1.83 2.13
N HIS A 342 28.02 -1.05 1.06
CA HIS A 342 29.03 -0.08 0.64
C HIS A 342 29.28 0.99 1.71
N SER A 343 28.23 1.42 2.42
CA SER A 343 28.33 2.38 3.52
C SER A 343 29.08 1.79 4.72
N ASN A 344 28.88 0.51 5.03
CA ASN A 344 29.62 -0.18 6.09
C ASN A 344 31.11 -0.34 5.75
N ASP A 345 31.46 -0.70 4.51
CA ASP A 345 32.85 -0.82 4.07
C ASP A 345 33.58 0.54 4.14
N LEU A 346 32.89 1.63 3.80
CA LEU A 346 33.41 2.99 3.94
C LEU A 346 33.64 3.39 5.41
N LEU A 347 32.76 2.96 6.32
CA LEU A 347 32.92 3.20 7.76
C LEU A 347 34.08 2.39 8.35
N GLU A 348 34.29 1.14 7.93
CA GLU A 348 35.47 0.35 8.34
C GLU A 348 36.78 0.96 7.83
N THR A 349 36.76 1.64 6.68
CA THR A 349 37.92 2.33 6.11
C THR A 349 38.25 3.65 6.83
N ILE A 350 37.31 4.23 7.58
CA ILE A 350 37.50 5.48 8.36
C ILE A 350 37.96 5.18 9.81
N VAL A 351 37.85 3.92 10.26
CA VAL A 351 38.21 3.49 11.63
C VAL A 351 39.59 2.79 11.69
N LEU A 352 40.36 2.83 10.60
CA LEU A 352 41.78 2.45 10.55
C LEU A 352 42.63 3.67 10.17
#